data_AF-X1PBQ3-F1
#
_entry.id   AF-X1PBQ3-F1
#
_cell.length_a   1.000
_cell.length_b   1.000
_cell.length_c   1.000
_cell.angle_alpha   90.00
_cell.angle_beta   90.00
_cell.angle_gamma   90.00
#
_symmetry.space_group_name_H-M   'P 1'
#
loop_
_entity.id
_entity.type
_entity.pdbx_description
1 polymer ?
#
loop_
_entity_poly.entity_id
_entity_poly.type
_entity_poly.pdbx_seq_one_letter_code
_entity_poly.pdbx_strand_id
1 'polypeptide(L)'
;IDKVSNAGLLIEVFADSEPEPTLPKLNDTANQLRGNTYDLLVGLGGGSSMDTAKGLSVLLTHGGVGQDYIGVGKVPGPGIPVFAIPTTAGTGSEVTNIAVFGDPEKELKLGMVSPYLLARLALVDPTLTYNCPPEVTAASGIDALVHAIECYTSTKANNFTDALALEA
;
A
#
# COMPACT_ATOMS: atom_id res chain seq x y z
N ILE A 1 -11.19 -15.04 4.50
CA ILE A 1 -12.58 -14.63 4.82
C ILE A 1 -13.08 -15.44 6.01
N ASP A 2 -13.15 -16.77 5.92
CA ASP A 2 -13.64 -17.65 7.00
C ASP A 2 -13.00 -17.39 8.38
N LYS A 3 -11.68 -17.21 8.44
CA LYS A 3 -10.97 -16.89 9.69
C LYS A 3 -11.48 -15.61 10.35
N VAL A 4 -11.80 -14.59 9.57
CA VAL A 4 -12.28 -13.28 10.06
C VAL A 4 -13.76 -13.37 10.43
N SER A 5 -14.57 -14.05 9.62
CA SER A 5 -15.99 -14.28 9.92
C SER A 5 -16.18 -15.10 11.21
N ASN A 6 -15.35 -16.11 11.42
CA ASN A 6 -15.34 -16.91 12.66
C ASN A 6 -14.92 -16.10 13.89
N ALA A 7 -14.25 -14.96 13.71
CA ALA A 7 -13.90 -14.04 14.79
C ALA A 7 -15.06 -13.09 15.15
N GLY A 8 -16.23 -13.20 14.48
CA GLY A 8 -17.39 -12.35 14.71
C GLY A 8 -17.29 -10.96 14.07
N LEU A 9 -16.37 -10.76 13.13
CA LEU A 9 -16.18 -9.50 12.42
C LEU A 9 -17.04 -9.45 11.15
N LEU A 10 -17.67 -8.31 10.89
CA LEU A 10 -18.31 -8.01 9.62
C LEU A 10 -17.24 -7.67 8.57
N ILE A 11 -17.42 -8.18 7.35
CA ILE A 11 -16.43 -8.04 6.28
C ILE A 11 -17.14 -7.60 5.01
N GLU A 12 -16.60 -6.55 4.39
CA GLU A 12 -16.87 -6.18 3.02
C GLU A 12 -15.59 -6.41 2.21
N VAL A 13 -15.70 -7.10 1.07
CA VAL A 13 -14.55 -7.45 0.22
C VAL A 13 -14.60 -6.63 -1.04
N PHE A 14 -13.52 -5.89 -1.30
CA PHE A 14 -13.29 -5.20 -2.57
C PHE A 14 -12.19 -5.92 -3.34
N ALA A 15 -12.56 -6.58 -4.44
CA ALA A 15 -11.66 -7.42 -5.24
C ALA A 15 -11.32 -6.84 -6.62
N ASP A 16 -11.63 -5.56 -6.85
CA ASP A 16 -11.45 -4.89 -8.13
C ASP A 16 -10.14 -4.07 -8.15
N SER A 17 -9.06 -4.70 -7.67
CA SER A 17 -7.73 -4.09 -7.64
C SER A 17 -7.05 -4.25 -9.00
N GLU A 18 -6.69 -3.13 -9.61
CA GLU A 18 -5.88 -3.10 -10.82
C GLU A 18 -4.39 -3.38 -10.48
N PRO A 19 -3.60 -3.95 -11.40
CA PRO A 19 -2.16 -4.15 -11.19
C PRO A 19 -1.44 -2.87 -10.78
N GLU A 20 -1.89 -1.74 -11.31
CA GLU A 20 -1.41 -0.39 -10.98
C GLU A 20 -2.60 0.42 -10.48
N PRO A 21 -2.61 0.87 -9.21
CA PRO A 21 -3.74 1.62 -8.68
C PRO A 21 -3.73 3.03 -9.27
N THR A 22 -4.88 3.51 -9.75
CA THR A 22 -4.99 4.85 -10.34
C THR A 22 -5.76 5.81 -9.43
N LEU A 23 -5.47 7.11 -9.54
CA LEU A 23 -6.20 8.14 -8.79
C LEU A 23 -7.72 8.15 -9.11
N PRO A 24 -8.16 8.05 -10.39
CA PRO A 24 -9.58 7.94 -10.70
C PRO A 24 -10.23 6.73 -10.02
N LYS A 25 -9.61 5.54 -10.08
CA LYS A 25 -10.15 4.33 -9.46
C LYS A 25 -10.25 4.46 -7.94
N LEU A 26 -9.23 5.06 -7.31
CA LEU A 26 -9.23 5.34 -5.88
C LEU A 26 -10.40 6.25 -5.50
N ASN A 27 -10.61 7.33 -6.27
CA ASN A 27 -11.70 8.28 -6.04
C ASN A 27 -13.07 7.63 -6.20
N ASP A 28 -13.26 6.85 -7.26
CA ASP A 28 -14.52 6.13 -7.53
C ASP A 28 -14.84 5.15 -6.42
N THR A 29 -13.83 4.38 -5.98
CA THR A 29 -13.97 3.42 -4.87
C THR A 29 -14.30 4.14 -3.56
N ALA A 30 -13.61 5.24 -3.24
CA ALA A 30 -13.92 6.04 -2.06
C ALA A 30 -15.33 6.63 -2.09
N ASN A 31 -15.81 7.04 -3.27
CA ASN A 31 -17.18 7.53 -3.45
C ASN A 31 -18.22 6.43 -3.25
N GLN A 32 -17.98 5.21 -3.72
CA GLN A 32 -18.88 4.07 -3.54
C GLN A 32 -18.99 3.66 -2.08
N LEU A 33 -17.88 3.70 -1.34
CA LEU A 33 -17.81 3.32 0.07
C LEU A 33 -18.20 4.46 1.03
N ARG A 34 -18.42 5.67 0.51
CA ARG A 34 -18.75 6.84 1.32
C ARG A 34 -20.12 6.65 1.99
N GLY A 35 -20.16 6.91 3.29
CA GLY A 35 -21.37 6.73 4.11
C GLY A 35 -21.39 5.42 4.90
N ASN A 36 -20.56 4.45 4.52
CA ASN A 36 -20.26 3.29 5.37
C ASN A 36 -19.23 3.68 6.44
N THR A 37 -19.24 2.97 7.57
CA THR A 37 -18.24 3.13 8.63
C THR A 37 -17.38 1.87 8.67
N TYR A 38 -16.05 2.05 8.63
CA TYR A 38 -15.08 0.97 8.76
C TYR A 38 -14.14 1.26 9.91
N ASP A 39 -13.94 0.27 10.78
CA ASP A 39 -13.00 0.37 11.92
C ASP A 39 -11.55 0.02 11.51
N LEU A 40 -11.41 -0.70 10.40
CA LEU A 40 -10.14 -1.24 9.91
C LEU A 40 -10.22 -1.47 8.40
N LEU A 41 -9.13 -1.16 7.69
CA LEU A 41 -8.91 -1.57 6.30
C LEU A 41 -7.80 -2.62 6.23
N VAL A 42 -7.92 -3.58 5.30
CA VAL A 42 -6.92 -4.62 5.08
C VAL A 42 -6.45 -4.57 3.64
N GLY A 43 -5.18 -4.21 3.43
CA GLY A 43 -4.49 -4.37 2.16
C GLY A 43 -3.91 -5.77 2.06
N LEU A 44 -4.62 -6.69 1.40
CA LEU A 44 -4.17 -8.07 1.14
C LEU A 44 -3.80 -8.21 -0.34
N GLY A 45 -2.52 -8.46 -0.63
CA GLY A 45 -2.04 -8.58 -2.00
C GLY A 45 -0.64 -8.02 -2.20
N GLY A 46 -0.37 -7.45 -3.37
CA GLY A 46 0.88 -6.74 -3.66
C GLY A 46 0.86 -5.28 -3.20
N GLY A 47 1.84 -4.51 -3.69
CA GLY A 47 1.93 -3.06 -3.43
C GLY A 47 0.66 -2.30 -3.82
N SER A 48 0.02 -2.65 -4.94
CA SER A 48 -1.19 -1.98 -5.41
C SER A 48 -2.34 -2.06 -4.40
N SER A 49 -2.63 -3.25 -3.88
CA SER A 49 -3.68 -3.47 -2.89
C SER A 49 -3.44 -2.71 -1.59
N MET A 50 -2.17 -2.66 -1.14
CA MET A 50 -1.78 -1.94 0.08
C MET A 50 -1.85 -0.42 -0.11
N ASP A 51 -1.41 0.08 -1.26
CA ASP A 51 -1.49 1.50 -1.59
C ASP A 51 -2.94 1.96 -1.74
N THR A 52 -3.81 1.15 -2.36
CA THR A 52 -5.26 1.42 -2.38
C THR A 52 -5.85 1.47 -0.98
N ALA A 53 -5.51 0.53 -0.08
CA ALA A 53 -6.01 0.56 1.30
C ALA A 53 -5.55 1.81 2.06
N LYS A 54 -4.29 2.23 1.88
CA LYS A 54 -3.73 3.49 2.41
C LYS A 54 -4.46 4.72 1.87
N GLY A 55 -4.71 4.77 0.56
CA GLY A 55 -5.46 5.87 -0.07
C GLY A 55 -6.90 5.94 0.44
N LEU A 56 -7.60 4.81 0.53
CA LEU A 56 -8.97 4.74 1.03
C LEU A 56 -9.04 5.16 2.51
N SER A 57 -8.05 4.77 3.32
CA SER A 57 -7.95 5.24 4.71
C SER A 57 -8.00 6.76 4.80
N VAL A 58 -7.26 7.45 3.92
CA VAL A 58 -7.24 8.92 3.86
C VAL A 58 -8.58 9.46 3.34
N LEU A 59 -9.06 8.99 2.19
CA LEU A 59 -10.26 9.55 1.54
C LEU A 59 -11.55 9.32 2.33
N LEU A 60 -11.67 8.17 3.00
CA LEU A 60 -12.84 7.87 3.82
C LEU A 60 -12.85 8.65 5.15
N THR A 61 -11.68 9.07 5.63
CA THR A 61 -11.56 9.86 6.87
C THR A 61 -11.68 11.36 6.61
N HIS A 62 -10.95 11.86 5.62
CA HIS A 62 -10.75 13.30 5.41
C HIS A 62 -11.55 13.85 4.23
N GLY A 63 -12.19 12.98 3.44
CA GLY A 63 -12.93 13.37 2.24
C GLY A 63 -12.01 13.83 1.11
N GLY A 64 -12.56 14.63 0.19
CA GLY A 64 -11.84 15.12 -0.99
C GLY A 64 -11.57 14.03 -2.02
N VAL A 65 -10.54 14.23 -2.82
CA VAL A 65 -10.04 13.31 -3.86
C VAL A 65 -8.55 13.03 -3.66
N GLY A 66 -8.04 11.92 -4.21
CA GLY A 66 -6.65 11.49 -4.06
C GLY A 66 -5.63 12.55 -4.48
N GLN A 67 -5.97 13.36 -5.49
CA GLN A 67 -5.16 14.48 -5.96
C GLN A 67 -4.84 15.50 -4.84
N ASP A 68 -5.76 15.73 -3.91
CA ASP A 68 -5.62 16.70 -2.82
C ASP A 68 -4.47 16.36 -1.87
N TYR A 69 -4.11 15.07 -1.83
CA TYR A 69 -3.13 14.52 -0.88
C TYR A 69 -1.80 14.15 -1.53
N ILE A 70 -1.62 14.35 -2.83
CA ILE A 70 -0.35 14.06 -3.52
C ILE A 70 0.77 14.97 -3.03
N GLY A 71 1.93 14.37 -2.75
CA GLY A 71 3.11 15.03 -2.23
C GLY A 71 3.39 14.71 -0.76
N VAL A 72 4.36 15.42 -0.19
CA VAL A 72 4.82 15.21 1.19
C VAL A 72 4.01 16.05 2.17
N GLY A 73 3.47 15.42 3.22
CA GLY A 73 2.84 16.10 4.34
C GLY A 73 1.48 16.74 4.04
N LYS A 74 0.77 16.27 3.00
CA LYS A 74 -0.56 16.76 2.63
C LYS A 74 -1.72 16.07 3.37
N VAL A 75 -1.48 14.89 3.93
CA VAL A 75 -2.47 14.17 4.75
C VAL A 75 -2.59 14.87 6.11
N PRO A 76 -3.78 15.40 6.49
CA PRO A 76 -3.92 16.32 7.61
C PRO A 76 -3.85 15.63 8.99
N GLY A 77 -4.11 14.33 9.06
CA GLY A 77 -4.14 13.57 10.29
C GLY A 77 -4.24 12.06 10.06
N PRO A 78 -4.28 11.26 11.15
CA PRO A 78 -4.52 9.81 11.06
C PRO A 78 -5.79 9.48 10.27
N GLY A 79 -5.73 8.44 9.44
CA GLY A 79 -6.90 7.86 8.79
C GLY A 79 -7.42 6.61 9.51
N ILE A 80 -8.32 5.87 8.87
CA ILE A 80 -8.73 4.54 9.32
C ILE A 80 -7.50 3.62 9.39
N PRO A 81 -7.27 2.86 10.49
CA PRO A 81 -6.12 1.97 10.58
C PRO A 81 -6.04 0.99 9.40
N VAL A 82 -4.83 0.77 8.88
CA VAL A 82 -4.58 -0.18 7.79
C VAL A 82 -3.75 -1.35 8.31
N PHE A 83 -4.19 -2.57 8.04
CA PHE A 83 -3.37 -3.77 8.14
C PHE A 83 -2.88 -4.17 6.75
N ALA A 84 -1.59 -4.43 6.63
CA ALA A 84 -0.96 -4.84 5.39
C ALA A 84 -0.58 -6.32 5.46
N ILE A 85 -0.99 -7.09 4.45
CA ILE A 85 -0.74 -8.53 4.35
C ILE A 85 -0.16 -8.79 2.95
N PRO A 86 1.17 -8.68 2.78
CA PRO A 86 1.79 -8.83 1.48
C PRO A 86 1.72 -10.28 0.98
N THR A 87 1.47 -10.45 -0.31
CA THR A 87 1.52 -11.74 -1.03
C THR A 87 2.62 -11.78 -2.09
N THR A 88 3.47 -10.75 -2.13
CA THR A 88 4.62 -10.59 -3.04
C THR A 88 5.85 -10.17 -2.23
N ALA A 89 7.05 -10.57 -2.66
CA ALA A 89 8.31 -10.26 -1.97
C ALA A 89 9.10 -9.20 -2.74
N GLY A 90 8.59 -7.95 -2.76
CA GLY A 90 9.21 -6.88 -3.54
C GLY A 90 9.02 -5.48 -2.97
N THR A 91 7.78 -4.98 -3.03
CA THR A 91 7.49 -3.53 -2.91
C THR A 91 7.80 -2.93 -1.55
N GLY A 92 7.75 -3.74 -0.48
CA GLY A 92 7.89 -3.28 0.91
C GLY A 92 6.79 -2.31 1.36
N SER A 93 5.70 -2.15 0.58
CA SER A 93 4.64 -1.16 0.88
C SER A 93 4.03 -1.39 2.26
N GLU A 94 4.01 -2.61 2.78
CA GLU A 94 3.57 -2.95 4.12
C GLU A 94 4.31 -2.19 5.25
N VAL A 95 5.52 -1.71 4.99
CA VAL A 95 6.36 -0.96 5.95
C VAL A 95 6.70 0.47 5.51
N THR A 96 6.22 0.94 4.36
CA THR A 96 6.45 2.32 3.91
C THR A 96 5.33 3.29 4.32
N ASN A 97 5.70 4.57 4.42
CA ASN A 97 4.78 5.68 4.64
C ASN A 97 4.33 6.34 3.32
N ILE A 98 4.38 5.58 2.23
CA ILE A 98 4.12 6.03 0.86
C ILE A 98 2.96 5.20 0.31
N ALA A 99 2.08 5.84 -0.45
CA ALA A 99 1.16 5.19 -1.37
C ALA A 99 1.31 5.81 -2.76
N VAL A 100 1.51 4.99 -3.78
CA VAL A 100 1.77 5.42 -5.16
C VAL A 100 0.55 5.15 -6.02
N PHE A 101 0.15 6.14 -6.82
CA PHE A 101 -0.98 6.04 -7.73
C PHE A 101 -0.62 6.55 -9.13
N GLY A 102 -1.11 5.87 -10.17
CA GLY A 102 -1.06 6.37 -11.53
C GLY A 102 -2.03 7.53 -11.77
N ASP A 103 -1.59 8.52 -12.54
CA ASP A 103 -2.40 9.59 -13.13
C ASP A 103 -2.46 9.37 -14.66
N PRO A 104 -3.53 8.75 -15.18
CA PRO A 104 -3.65 8.45 -16.61
C PRO A 104 -3.65 9.69 -17.50
N GLU A 105 -4.08 10.86 -16.99
CA GLU A 105 -4.10 12.09 -17.79
C GLU A 105 -2.70 12.66 -17.99
N LYS A 106 -1.81 12.47 -17.00
CA LYS A 106 -0.43 12.96 -17.05
C LYS A 106 0.59 11.90 -17.44
N GLU A 107 0.19 10.64 -17.52
CA GLU A 107 1.08 9.48 -17.71
C GLU A 107 2.19 9.40 -16.65
N LEU A 108 1.87 9.75 -15.39
CA LEU A 108 2.82 9.80 -14.28
C LEU A 108 2.37 8.95 -13.09
N LYS A 109 3.35 8.44 -12.34
CA LYS A 109 3.13 7.92 -10.99
C LYS A 109 3.30 9.04 -9.97
N LEU A 110 2.30 9.23 -9.12
CA LEU A 110 2.25 10.26 -8.10
C LEU A 110 2.21 9.62 -6.71
N GLY A 111 3.03 10.13 -5.79
CA GLY A 111 3.14 9.61 -4.43
C GLY A 111 2.40 10.46 -3.40
N MET A 112 1.60 9.82 -2.56
CA MET A 112 1.13 10.37 -1.29
C MET A 112 2.13 9.96 -0.19
N VAL A 113 2.76 10.93 0.49
CA VAL A 113 3.80 10.64 1.49
C VAL A 113 3.43 11.27 2.82
N SER A 114 3.18 10.43 3.82
CA SER A 114 2.79 10.89 5.16
C SER A 114 3.02 9.82 6.22
N PRO A 115 3.47 10.18 7.44
CA PRO A 115 3.57 9.22 8.55
C PRO A 115 2.23 8.54 8.89
N TYR A 116 1.10 9.16 8.53
CA TYR A 116 -0.25 8.59 8.74
C TYR A 116 -0.60 7.45 7.77
N LEU A 117 0.26 7.16 6.78
CA LEU A 117 0.09 6.03 5.85
C LEU A 117 0.78 4.75 6.32
N LEU A 118 1.57 4.80 7.40
CA LEU A 118 2.17 3.59 7.95
C LEU A 118 1.07 2.61 8.37
N ALA A 119 1.20 1.36 7.93
CA ALA A 119 0.31 0.30 8.37
C ALA A 119 0.43 0.13 9.89
N ARG A 120 -0.70 -0.06 10.56
CA ARG A 120 -0.74 -0.36 12.00
C ARG A 120 -0.18 -1.75 12.29
N LEU A 121 -0.29 -2.66 11.33
CA LEU A 121 0.25 -4.02 11.40
C LEU A 121 0.65 -4.45 9.99
N ALA A 122 1.85 -5.01 9.86
CA ALA A 122 2.27 -5.79 8.70
C ALA A 122 2.32 -7.27 9.12
N LEU A 123 1.52 -8.12 8.46
CA LEU A 123 1.51 -9.57 8.69
C LEU A 123 2.21 -10.26 7.51
N VAL A 124 3.49 -10.56 7.70
CA VAL A 124 4.33 -11.18 6.68
C VAL A 124 4.35 -12.70 6.89
N ASP A 125 3.56 -13.43 6.10
CA ASP A 125 3.50 -14.89 6.09
C ASP A 125 4.03 -15.41 4.73
N PRO A 126 5.21 -16.06 4.69
CA PRO A 126 5.79 -16.52 3.43
C PRO A 126 4.94 -17.58 2.72
N THR A 127 4.02 -18.26 3.42
CA THR A 127 3.13 -19.23 2.78
C THR A 127 2.11 -18.56 1.85
N LEU A 128 1.84 -17.26 2.03
CA LEU A 128 0.97 -16.48 1.16
C LEU A 128 1.63 -16.12 -0.18
N THR A 129 2.95 -16.29 -0.32
CA THR A 129 3.66 -16.05 -1.59
C THR A 129 3.76 -17.30 -2.46
N TYR A 130 3.41 -18.49 -1.95
CA TYR A 130 3.61 -19.76 -2.67
C TYR A 130 2.80 -19.88 -3.95
N ASN A 131 1.68 -19.16 -4.04
CA ASN A 131 0.83 -19.12 -5.24
C ASN A 131 1.10 -17.87 -6.11
N CYS A 132 2.12 -17.07 -5.78
CA CYS A 132 2.52 -15.94 -6.61
C CYS A 132 3.00 -16.46 -7.98
N PRO A 133 2.49 -15.93 -9.11
CA PRO A 133 2.95 -16.35 -10.43
C PRO A 133 4.48 -16.22 -10.58
N PRO A 134 5.16 -17.13 -11.29
CA PRO A 134 6.62 -17.09 -11.44
C PRO A 134 7.14 -15.76 -11.99
N GLU A 135 6.44 -15.17 -12.96
CA GLU A 135 6.81 -13.87 -13.55
C GLU A 135 6.70 -12.73 -12.53
N VAL A 136 5.64 -12.71 -11.71
CA VAL A 136 5.46 -11.71 -10.65
C VAL A 136 6.50 -11.92 -9.55
N THR A 137 6.84 -13.16 -9.22
CA THR A 137 7.90 -13.49 -8.25
C THR A 137 9.25 -12.97 -8.73
N ALA A 138 9.61 -13.22 -9.98
CA ALA A 138 10.86 -12.71 -10.55
C ALA A 138 10.89 -11.17 -10.60
N ALA A 139 9.81 -10.54 -11.06
CA ALA A 139 9.71 -9.09 -11.14
C ALA A 139 9.81 -8.43 -9.76
N SER A 140 9.06 -8.93 -8.77
CA SER A 140 9.09 -8.40 -7.40
C SER A 140 10.43 -8.63 -6.69
N GLY A 141 11.11 -9.76 -6.94
CA GLY A 141 12.46 -9.99 -6.41
C GLY A 141 13.49 -9.01 -6.98
N ILE A 142 13.41 -8.71 -8.29
CA ILE A 142 14.27 -7.68 -8.90
C ILE A 142 13.95 -6.29 -8.36
N ASP A 143 12.67 -5.98 -8.14
CA ASP A 143 12.23 -4.73 -7.51
C ASP A 143 12.86 -4.54 -6.11
N ALA A 144 12.80 -5.57 -5.25
CA ALA A 144 13.47 -5.55 -3.94
C ALA A 144 14.99 -5.34 -4.05
N LEU A 145 15.65 -6.02 -4.98
CA LEU A 145 17.09 -5.86 -5.21
C LEU A 145 17.43 -4.44 -5.65
N VAL A 146 16.64 -3.86 -6.55
CA VAL A 146 16.82 -2.48 -7.00
C VAL A 146 16.64 -1.52 -5.83
N HIS A 147 15.61 -1.70 -4.99
CA HIS A 147 15.43 -0.91 -3.77
C HIS A 147 16.64 -0.98 -2.85
N ALA A 148 17.23 -2.16 -2.65
CA ALA A 148 18.43 -2.32 -1.84
C ALA A 148 19.63 -1.54 -2.42
N ILE A 149 19.87 -1.66 -3.73
CA ILE A 149 20.95 -0.93 -4.42
C ILE A 149 20.73 0.59 -4.35
N GLU A 150 19.53 1.07 -4.63
CA GLU A 150 19.20 2.49 -4.57
C GLU A 150 19.30 3.04 -3.14
N CYS A 151 18.91 2.24 -2.15
CA CYS A 151 19.04 2.58 -0.74
C CYS A 151 20.52 2.73 -0.34
N TYR A 152 21.34 1.73 -0.68
CA TYR A 152 22.77 1.71 -0.35
C TYR A 152 23.58 2.79 -1.08
N THR A 153 23.18 3.16 -2.30
CA THR A 153 23.85 4.19 -3.10
C THR A 153 23.26 5.61 -2.92
N SER A 154 22.25 5.76 -2.07
CA SER A 154 21.56 7.03 -1.85
C SER A 154 22.47 8.10 -1.26
N THR A 155 22.29 9.35 -1.69
CA THR A 155 22.93 10.51 -1.03
C THR A 155 22.43 10.76 0.41
N LYS A 156 21.40 10.03 0.84
CA LYS A 156 20.83 10.04 2.19
C LYS A 156 21.11 8.75 2.98
N ALA A 157 21.95 7.87 2.44
CA ALA A 157 22.34 6.62 3.09
C ALA A 157 23.01 6.88 4.45
N ASN A 158 22.86 5.93 5.37
CA ASN A 158 23.47 5.93 6.69
C ASN A 158 23.66 4.49 7.18
N ASN A 159 24.42 4.30 8.27
CA ASN A 159 24.78 2.97 8.77
C ASN A 159 23.58 2.04 9.03
N PHE A 160 22.39 2.58 9.38
CA PHE A 160 21.20 1.75 9.58
C PHE A 160 20.61 1.29 8.25
N THR A 161 20.49 2.19 7.26
CA THR A 161 19.99 1.81 5.93
C THR A 161 20.96 0.89 5.22
N ASP A 162 22.26 1.11 5.37
CA ASP A 162 23.30 0.30 4.72
C ASP A 162 23.29 -1.15 5.22
N ALA A 163 23.17 -1.34 6.53
CA ALA A 163 23.08 -2.67 7.12
C ALA A 163 21.87 -3.46 6.63
N LEU A 164 20.71 -2.78 6.45
CA LEU A 164 19.51 -3.41 5.92
C LEU A 164 19.63 -3.70 4.42
N ALA A 165 20.18 -2.76 3.64
CA ALA A 165 20.33 -2.92 2.20
C ALA A 165 21.35 -3.99 1.81
N LEU A 166 22.40 -4.21 2.62
CA LEU A 166 23.41 -5.24 2.35
C LEU A 166 22.92 -6.67 2.66
N GLU A 167 21.98 -6.84 3.58
CA GLU A 167 21.41 -8.15 3.97
C GLU A 167 20.19 -8.55 3.13
N ALA A 168 19.59 -7.59 2.41
CA ALA A 168 18.35 -7.74 1.65
C ALA A 168 18.40 -8.75 0.50
#